data_AF-A0AAF0YSW2-F1
#
_entry.id   AF-A0AAF0YSW2-F1
#
_cell.length_a   1.000
_cell.length_b   1.000
_cell.length_c   1.000
_cell.angle_alpha   90.00
_cell.angle_beta   90.00
_cell.angle_gamma   90.00
#
_symmetry.space_group_name_H-M   'P 1'
#
loop_
_entity.id
_entity.type
_entity.pdbx_description
1 polymer ?
#
loop_
_entity_poly.entity_id
_entity_poly.type
_entity_poly.pdbx_seq_one_letter_code
_entity_poly.pdbx_strand_id
1 'polypeptide(L)'
;MIITGLVLGIALGIVMQRGRFCVTGMLRDISLAHTWRPFTALLIVIAIHAVGIAGLTAAGIIQPEYDPFAPYAVIVGGFLFGIGIVLAGGCASGTWYRSGEGLVGSWFALLFYGLSAAAMKTGALSGLNSWLRDRTVNLTTIHGSLGMSVWWLAIPFAALAAGLAVYFLRTDSTPASLQAGWKKPLHLYVAAVLVGLLGIIAWPLSAATGRNDGLGITSPTANLINFLVTGESTRVDWGVMLVLGILVGSFIAAKVTGEFRVRVPDATQTVKSIAGGTLMGVGAAWAGGCTVGNGMVQTGLFTYQGWVALAAIAAGVFVATKIWLHPRPTSVPEAEQVPFESFNLNAPVLGSSAVAVATSTGLREVAPAVFALDTLGSVCPFPLIDAKEAMNELDSGESLRIDFDCTQATESIPRWAADEGFEVTDFHEVGDAGWQITVGK
;
A
#
# COMPACT_ATOMS: atom_id res chain seq x y z
N MET A 1 6.74 -29.05 -5.38
CA MET A 1 5.70 -28.39 -4.58
C MET A 1 5.93 -26.90 -4.36
N ILE A 2 7.17 -26.40 -4.27
CA ILE A 2 7.46 -24.93 -4.15
C ILE A 2 6.85 -24.05 -5.26
N ILE A 3 6.60 -24.61 -6.46
CA ILE A 3 5.96 -23.91 -7.59
C ILE A 3 4.54 -23.44 -7.24
N THR A 4 3.85 -24.10 -6.31
CA THR A 4 2.52 -23.63 -5.86
C THR A 4 2.61 -22.26 -5.20
N GLY A 5 3.76 -21.93 -4.59
CA GLY A 5 4.05 -20.59 -4.07
C GLY A 5 4.10 -19.57 -5.20
N LEU A 6 4.74 -19.90 -6.33
CA LEU A 6 4.78 -19.03 -7.50
C LEU A 6 3.39 -18.78 -8.07
N VAL A 7 2.59 -19.83 -8.26
CA VAL A 7 1.23 -19.73 -8.79
C VAL A 7 0.34 -18.89 -7.87
N LEU A 8 0.39 -19.15 -6.56
CA LEU A 8 -0.35 -18.38 -5.57
C LEU A 8 0.13 -16.92 -5.53
N GLY A 9 1.44 -16.71 -5.64
CA GLY A 9 2.06 -15.39 -5.71
C GLY A 9 1.59 -14.59 -6.91
N ILE A 10 1.49 -15.21 -8.08
CA ILE A 10 0.95 -14.57 -9.30
C ILE A 10 -0.50 -14.14 -9.07
N ALA A 11 -1.34 -15.04 -8.55
CA ALA A 11 -2.73 -14.73 -8.23
C ALA A 11 -2.83 -13.57 -7.21
N LEU A 12 -2.02 -13.62 -6.15
CA LEU A 12 -1.96 -12.60 -5.11
C LEU A 12 -1.48 -11.26 -5.67
N GLY A 13 -0.46 -11.26 -6.54
CA GLY A 13 0.06 -10.06 -7.20
C GLY A 13 -0.99 -9.40 -8.10
N ILE A 14 -1.74 -10.19 -8.87
CA ILE A 14 -2.86 -9.69 -9.69
C ILE A 14 -3.92 -9.04 -8.80
N VAL A 15 -4.37 -9.73 -7.75
CA VAL A 15 -5.41 -9.20 -6.85
C VAL A 15 -4.95 -7.94 -6.13
N MET A 16 -3.70 -7.91 -5.64
CA MET A 16 -3.15 -6.75 -4.92
C MET A 16 -2.96 -5.54 -5.83
N GLN A 17 -2.48 -5.75 -7.05
CA GLN A 17 -2.32 -4.69 -8.05
C GLN A 17 -3.69 -4.11 -8.43
N ARG A 18 -4.64 -4.98 -8.80
CA ARG A 18 -5.98 -4.57 -9.25
C ARG A 18 -6.82 -3.95 -8.14
N GLY A 19 -6.66 -4.42 -6.91
CA GLY A 19 -7.35 -3.90 -5.73
C GLY A 19 -6.60 -2.80 -4.99
N ARG A 20 -5.41 -2.41 -5.46
CA ARG A 20 -4.51 -1.42 -4.84
C ARG A 20 -4.34 -1.67 -3.33
N PHE A 21 -4.24 -2.94 -2.96
CA PHE A 21 -4.36 -3.40 -1.59
C PHE A 21 -3.08 -3.09 -0.79
N CYS A 22 -3.06 -1.93 -0.13
CA CYS A 22 -1.90 -1.44 0.61
C CYS A 22 -2.28 -1.06 2.05
N VAL A 23 -1.79 -1.85 3.02
CA VAL A 23 -2.03 -1.62 4.46
C VAL A 23 -1.52 -0.26 4.93
N THR A 24 -0.40 0.22 4.36
CA THR A 24 0.11 1.56 4.68
C THR A 24 -0.91 2.65 4.37
N GLY A 25 -1.55 2.56 3.20
CA GLY A 25 -2.62 3.48 2.81
C GLY A 25 -3.80 3.40 3.79
N MET A 26 -4.24 2.18 4.10
CA MET A 26 -5.35 1.95 5.04
C MET A 26 -5.11 2.55 6.42
N LEU A 27 -3.89 2.43 6.96
CA LEU A 27 -3.53 3.01 8.26
C LEU A 27 -3.35 4.54 8.18
N ARG A 28 -2.68 5.02 7.14
CA ARG A 28 -2.46 6.46 6.93
C ARG A 28 -3.79 7.22 6.78
N ASP A 29 -4.72 6.67 6.02
CA ASP A 29 -5.98 7.34 5.68
C ASP A 29 -6.88 7.54 6.92
N ILE A 30 -6.69 6.77 8.00
CA ILE A 30 -7.31 7.03 9.30
C ILE A 30 -6.85 8.38 9.87
N SER A 31 -5.56 8.71 9.74
CA SER A 31 -5.01 9.97 10.27
C SER A 31 -5.14 11.15 9.32
N LEU A 32 -5.05 10.93 8.01
CA LEU A 32 -5.12 12.03 7.04
C LEU A 32 -6.56 12.31 6.59
N ALA A 33 -7.28 11.27 6.17
CA ALA A 33 -8.63 11.39 5.63
C ALA A 33 -9.72 11.14 6.68
N HIS A 34 -9.35 10.90 7.95
CA HIS A 34 -10.27 10.70 9.08
C HIS A 34 -11.34 9.63 8.81
N THR A 35 -11.02 8.64 7.98
CA THR A 35 -11.95 7.60 7.52
C THR A 35 -11.47 6.19 7.85
N TRP A 36 -12.40 5.35 8.29
CA TRP A 36 -12.16 3.95 8.62
C TRP A 36 -12.53 2.99 7.47
N ARG A 37 -13.01 3.53 6.34
CA ARG A 37 -13.42 2.75 5.15
C ARG A 37 -12.29 1.82 4.65
N PRO A 38 -11.09 2.30 4.28
CA PRO A 38 -10.03 1.42 3.80
C PRO A 38 -9.51 0.46 4.88
N PHE A 39 -9.56 0.85 6.16
CA PHE A 39 -9.18 -0.03 7.27
C PHE A 39 -10.12 -1.23 7.44
N THR A 40 -11.40 -1.07 7.10
CA THR A 40 -12.38 -2.17 7.10
C THR A 40 -11.96 -3.29 6.16
N ALA A 41 -11.26 -2.99 5.07
CA ALA A 41 -10.69 -4.00 4.17
C ALA A 41 -9.66 -4.90 4.88
N LEU A 42 -8.82 -4.33 5.75
CA LEU A 42 -7.89 -5.12 6.57
C LEU A 42 -8.66 -6.01 7.56
N LEU A 43 -9.71 -5.48 8.20
CA LEU A 43 -10.56 -6.25 9.12
C LEU A 43 -11.24 -7.45 8.43
N ILE A 44 -11.69 -7.27 7.18
CA ILE A 44 -12.24 -8.37 6.36
C ILE A 44 -11.20 -9.47 6.15
N VAL A 45 -9.95 -9.13 5.80
CA VAL A 45 -8.87 -10.13 5.66
C VAL A 45 -8.63 -10.87 6.97
N ILE A 46 -8.52 -10.12 8.08
CA ILE A 46 -8.28 -10.71 9.42
C ILE A 46 -9.44 -11.65 9.80
N ALA A 47 -10.69 -11.26 9.53
CA ALA A 47 -11.86 -12.08 9.81
C ALA A 47 -11.88 -13.38 9.01
N ILE A 48 -11.57 -13.30 7.70
CA ILE A 48 -11.49 -14.48 6.83
C ILE A 48 -10.36 -15.40 7.29
N HIS A 49 -9.18 -14.87 7.61
CA HIS A 49 -8.08 -15.65 8.17
C HIS A 49 -8.44 -16.28 9.52
N ALA A 50 -9.06 -15.52 10.43
CA ALA A 50 -9.46 -16.04 11.74
C ALA A 50 -10.38 -17.25 11.63
N VAL A 51 -11.42 -17.16 10.80
CA VAL A 51 -12.36 -18.26 10.57
C VAL A 51 -11.72 -19.40 9.78
N GLY A 52 -11.00 -19.09 8.70
CA GLY A 52 -10.41 -20.08 7.80
C GLY A 52 -9.29 -20.88 8.45
N ILE A 53 -8.37 -20.22 9.15
CA ILE A 53 -7.24 -20.87 9.83
C ILE A 53 -7.75 -21.68 11.03
N ALA A 54 -8.72 -21.15 11.80
CA ALA A 54 -9.37 -21.92 12.86
C ALA A 54 -10.06 -23.18 12.31
N GLY A 55 -10.74 -23.08 11.17
CA GLY A 55 -11.35 -24.22 10.47
C GLY A 55 -10.33 -25.26 10.01
N LEU A 56 -9.23 -24.83 9.37
CA LEU A 56 -8.16 -25.73 8.92
C LEU A 56 -7.45 -26.41 10.10
N THR A 57 -7.26 -25.69 11.21
CA THR A 57 -6.66 -26.23 12.44
C THR A 57 -7.58 -27.25 13.09
N ALA A 58 -8.89 -26.96 13.17
CA ALA A 58 -9.89 -27.90 13.69
C ALA A 58 -10.02 -29.17 12.84
N ALA A 59 -9.78 -29.05 11.53
CA ALA A 59 -9.74 -30.19 10.60
C ALA A 59 -8.41 -30.98 10.67
N GLY A 60 -7.42 -30.54 11.44
CA GLY A 60 -6.10 -31.19 11.55
C GLY A 60 -5.23 -31.08 10.29
N ILE A 61 -5.57 -30.19 9.36
CA ILE A 61 -4.85 -30.00 8.09
C ILE A 61 -3.54 -29.22 8.33
N ILE A 62 -3.54 -28.32 9.31
CA ILE A 62 -2.41 -27.47 9.68
C ILE A 62 -2.20 -27.47 11.19
N GLN A 63 -0.99 -27.15 11.63
CA GLN A 63 -0.63 -27.03 13.05
C GLN A 63 0.09 -25.71 13.28
N PRO A 64 -0.63 -24.57 13.44
CA PRO A 64 0.02 -23.28 13.57
C PRO A 64 1.02 -23.27 14.74
N GLU A 65 2.24 -22.83 14.48
CA GLU A 65 3.24 -22.60 15.53
C GLU A 65 3.02 -21.23 16.17
N TYR A 66 3.03 -21.18 17.50
CA TYR A 66 2.83 -19.96 18.26
C TYR A 66 4.10 -19.60 19.01
N ASP A 67 4.85 -18.64 18.48
CA ASP A 67 6.07 -18.16 19.11
C ASP A 67 5.78 -17.38 20.42
N PRO A 68 6.65 -17.49 21.44
CA PRO A 68 6.59 -16.64 22.61
C PRO A 68 6.72 -15.15 22.26
N PHE A 69 5.91 -14.32 22.91
CA PHE A 69 5.84 -12.90 22.62
C PHE A 69 7.06 -12.14 23.16
N ALA A 70 7.77 -11.41 22.30
CA ALA A 70 8.87 -10.52 22.65
C ALA A 70 8.42 -9.04 22.69
N PRO A 71 7.88 -8.52 23.81
CA PRO A 71 7.18 -7.24 23.83
C PRO A 71 8.04 -6.06 23.38
N TYR A 72 9.29 -5.98 23.86
CA TYR A 72 10.18 -4.87 23.52
C TYR A 72 10.54 -4.87 22.02
N ALA A 73 10.95 -6.03 21.49
CA ALA A 73 11.29 -6.17 20.08
C ALA A 73 10.08 -5.90 19.17
N VAL A 74 8.89 -6.36 19.58
CA VAL A 74 7.66 -6.18 18.80
C VAL A 74 7.18 -4.73 18.79
N ILE A 75 7.20 -4.05 19.93
CA ILE A 75 6.76 -2.65 20.01
C ILE A 75 7.74 -1.74 19.26
N VAL A 76 9.04 -1.84 19.56
CA VAL A 76 10.06 -0.99 18.93
C VAL A 76 10.19 -1.31 17.44
N GLY A 77 10.23 -2.60 17.09
CA GLY A 77 10.29 -3.05 15.71
C GLY A 77 9.07 -2.66 14.90
N GLY A 78 7.86 -2.82 15.47
CA GLY A 78 6.60 -2.44 14.84
C GLY A 78 6.53 -0.93 14.60
N PHE A 79 6.94 -0.12 15.57
CA PHE A 79 6.98 1.33 15.45
C PHE A 79 7.96 1.79 14.35
N LEU A 80 9.19 1.26 14.34
CA LEU A 80 10.18 1.56 13.30
C LEU A 80 9.72 1.10 11.92
N PHE A 81 9.08 -0.07 11.83
CA PHE A 81 8.48 -0.56 10.60
C PHE A 81 7.39 0.40 10.09
N GLY A 82 6.53 0.88 11.00
CA GLY A 82 5.48 1.87 10.71
C GLY A 82 6.02 3.18 10.13
N ILE A 83 7.13 3.68 10.68
CA ILE A 83 7.83 4.84 10.11
C ILE A 83 8.41 4.50 8.72
N GLY A 84 9.06 3.34 8.61
CA GLY A 84 9.71 2.90 7.37
C GLY A 84 8.75 2.79 6.19
N ILE A 85 7.55 2.24 6.40
CA ILE A 85 6.56 2.09 5.31
C ILE A 85 6.00 3.41 4.79
N VAL A 86 5.98 4.48 5.60
CA VAL A 86 5.58 5.82 5.15
C VAL A 86 6.68 6.43 4.30
N LEU A 87 7.94 6.37 4.74
CA LEU A 87 9.10 6.87 3.99
C LEU A 87 9.31 6.11 2.68
N ALA A 88 9.12 4.79 2.69
CA ALA A 88 9.21 3.95 1.51
C ALA A 88 8.08 4.19 0.50
N GLY A 89 6.97 4.80 0.93
CA GLY A 89 5.78 4.97 0.09
C GLY A 89 5.04 3.66 -0.21
N GLY A 90 5.16 2.64 0.63
CA GLY A 90 4.52 1.33 0.43
C GLY A 90 4.69 0.38 1.61
N CYS A 91 3.74 -0.56 1.79
CA CYS A 91 3.91 -1.68 2.72
C CYS A 91 4.78 -2.77 2.09
N ALA A 92 5.21 -3.78 2.85
CA ALA A 92 6.09 -4.84 2.32
C ALA A 92 5.55 -5.51 1.03
N SER A 93 4.28 -5.94 1.01
CA SER A 93 3.65 -6.48 -0.20
C SER A 93 3.41 -5.41 -1.26
N GLY A 94 3.13 -4.17 -0.82
CA GLY A 94 3.02 -2.97 -1.63
C GLY A 94 4.24 -2.72 -2.49
N THR A 95 5.42 -2.75 -1.87
CA THR A 95 6.70 -2.54 -2.53
C THR A 95 6.96 -3.61 -3.58
N TRP A 96 6.57 -4.87 -3.34
CA TRP A 96 6.68 -5.95 -4.33
C TRP A 96 5.78 -5.73 -5.55
N TYR A 97 4.48 -5.49 -5.36
CA TYR A 97 3.58 -5.35 -6.51
C TYR A 97 3.81 -4.03 -7.26
N ARG A 98 4.13 -2.93 -6.56
CA ARG A 98 4.47 -1.62 -7.17
C ARG A 98 5.79 -1.67 -7.94
N SER A 99 6.72 -2.52 -7.52
CA SER A 99 7.92 -2.81 -8.32
C SER A 99 7.54 -3.40 -9.69
N GLY A 100 6.50 -4.24 -9.74
CA GLY A 100 5.93 -4.78 -10.98
C GLY A 100 5.20 -3.75 -11.83
N GLU A 101 4.68 -2.68 -11.24
CA GLU A 101 4.05 -1.55 -11.96
C GLU A 101 5.07 -0.60 -12.63
N GLY A 102 6.36 -0.70 -12.27
CA GLY A 102 7.43 0.15 -12.81
C GLY A 102 7.85 1.32 -11.91
N LEU A 103 7.45 1.34 -10.64
CA LEU A 103 7.85 2.37 -9.69
C LEU A 103 9.30 2.15 -9.19
N VAL A 104 10.26 2.90 -9.73
CA VAL A 104 11.69 2.74 -9.42
C VAL A 104 12.00 3.02 -7.95
N GLY A 105 11.27 3.92 -7.29
CA GLY A 105 11.39 4.13 -5.84
C GLY A 105 11.07 2.86 -5.03
N SER A 106 10.15 2.02 -5.51
CA SER A 106 9.86 0.73 -4.87
C SER A 106 11.00 -0.28 -5.07
N TRP A 107 11.77 -0.19 -6.14
CA TRP A 107 12.93 -1.06 -6.35
C TRP A 107 14.02 -0.79 -5.31
N PHE A 108 14.33 0.48 -5.07
CA PHE A 108 15.26 0.87 -4.01
C PHE A 108 14.74 0.44 -2.63
N ALA A 109 13.48 0.74 -2.32
CA ALA A 109 12.89 0.32 -1.05
C ALA A 109 12.94 -1.21 -0.87
N LEU A 110 12.64 -1.98 -1.92
CA LEU A 110 12.66 -3.44 -1.89
C LEU A 110 14.07 -4.01 -1.67
N LEU A 111 15.06 -3.46 -2.37
CA LEU A 111 16.46 -3.87 -2.24
C LEU A 111 16.97 -3.66 -0.80
N PHE A 112 16.79 -2.45 -0.26
CA PHE A 112 17.24 -2.12 1.09
C PHE A 112 16.43 -2.82 2.17
N TYR A 113 15.13 -3.05 1.94
CA TYR A 113 14.29 -3.89 2.79
C TYR A 113 14.80 -5.33 2.86
N GLY A 114 15.09 -5.94 1.72
CA GLY A 114 15.64 -7.30 1.65
C GLY A 114 17.03 -7.40 2.30
N LEU A 115 17.93 -6.48 1.98
CA LEU A 115 19.30 -6.44 2.54
C LEU A 115 19.31 -6.29 4.04
N SER A 116 18.56 -5.32 4.58
CA SER A 116 18.51 -5.09 6.03
C SER A 116 17.78 -6.22 6.77
N ALA A 117 16.73 -6.80 6.19
CA ALA A 117 16.07 -7.98 6.74
C ALA A 117 16.99 -9.21 6.75
N ALA A 118 17.76 -9.45 5.68
CA ALA A 118 18.76 -10.52 5.62
C ALA A 118 19.90 -10.29 6.61
N ALA A 119 20.42 -9.07 6.70
CA ALA A 119 21.48 -8.71 7.65
C ALA A 119 21.06 -8.96 9.11
N MET A 120 19.81 -8.62 9.46
CA MET A 120 19.26 -8.83 10.81
C MET A 120 18.85 -10.26 11.10
N LYS A 121 18.32 -11.02 10.13
CA LYS A 121 17.82 -12.38 10.39
C LYS A 121 18.92 -13.44 10.31
N THR A 122 19.84 -13.33 9.36
CA THR A 122 20.81 -14.38 9.04
C THR A 122 22.24 -13.87 8.87
N GLY A 123 22.42 -12.57 8.72
CA GLY A 123 23.72 -11.95 8.46
C GLY A 123 24.44 -11.45 9.70
N ALA A 124 25.25 -10.41 9.49
CA ALA A 124 26.16 -9.84 10.49
C ALA A 124 25.47 -9.27 11.75
N LEU A 125 24.18 -8.91 11.66
CA LEU A 125 23.41 -8.33 12.76
C LEU A 125 22.47 -9.34 13.44
N SER A 126 22.59 -10.63 13.11
CA SER A 126 21.80 -11.71 13.69
C SER A 126 21.91 -11.80 15.22
N GLY A 127 23.10 -11.59 15.78
CA GLY A 127 23.31 -11.58 17.23
C GLY A 127 22.56 -10.45 17.95
N LEU A 128 22.45 -9.28 17.32
CA LEU A 128 21.65 -8.17 17.86
C LEU A 128 20.15 -8.51 17.80
N ASN A 129 19.71 -9.11 16.70
CA ASN A 129 18.33 -9.50 16.51
C ASN A 129 17.90 -10.60 17.51
N SER A 130 18.73 -11.61 17.74
CA SER A 130 18.45 -12.65 18.74
C SER A 130 18.43 -12.06 20.15
N TRP A 131 19.43 -11.25 20.52
CA TRP A 131 19.47 -10.60 21.84
C TRP A 131 18.20 -9.80 22.17
N LEU A 132 17.62 -9.15 21.15
CA LEU A 132 16.37 -8.39 21.31
C LEU A 132 15.14 -9.32 21.41
N ARG A 133 15.09 -10.35 20.57
CA ARG A 133 13.93 -11.27 20.47
C ARG A 133 13.91 -12.35 21.55
N ASP A 134 15.04 -12.69 22.16
CA ASP A 134 15.13 -13.71 23.22
C ASP A 134 14.49 -13.24 24.54
N ARG A 135 14.25 -11.93 24.69
CA ARG A 135 13.52 -11.35 25.83
C ARG A 135 12.01 -11.55 25.69
N THR A 136 11.59 -12.81 25.76
CA THR A 136 10.20 -13.22 25.59
C THR A 136 9.45 -13.27 26.93
N VAL A 137 8.14 -13.18 26.84
CA VAL A 137 7.20 -13.55 27.90
C VAL A 137 6.41 -14.78 27.46
N ASN A 138 5.93 -15.57 28.42
CA ASN A 138 5.13 -16.79 28.17
C ASN A 138 3.68 -16.48 27.73
N LEU A 139 3.51 -15.48 26.86
CA LEU A 139 2.25 -15.14 26.24
C LEU A 139 2.35 -15.46 24.75
N THR A 140 1.41 -16.24 24.23
CA THR A 140 1.36 -16.63 22.82
C THR A 140 0.08 -16.10 22.19
N THR A 141 -1.07 -16.65 22.59
CA THR A 141 -2.39 -16.31 22.07
C THR A 141 -3.33 -15.78 23.14
N ILE A 142 -4.20 -14.85 22.75
CA ILE A 142 -5.20 -14.25 23.63
C ILE A 142 -6.19 -15.33 24.10
N HIS A 143 -6.71 -16.13 23.17
CA HIS A 143 -7.66 -17.20 23.50
C HIS A 143 -7.04 -18.30 24.35
N GLY A 144 -5.77 -18.65 24.12
CA GLY A 144 -5.02 -19.63 24.92
C GLY A 144 -4.83 -19.16 26.36
N SER A 145 -4.49 -17.89 26.57
CA SER A 145 -4.35 -17.31 27.92
C SER A 145 -5.67 -17.25 28.70
N LEU A 146 -6.79 -17.10 28.01
CA LEU A 146 -8.14 -17.06 28.59
C LEU A 146 -8.76 -18.45 28.78
N GLY A 147 -8.12 -19.51 28.27
CA GLY A 147 -8.70 -20.87 28.26
C GLY A 147 -9.96 -20.98 27.40
N MET A 148 -10.11 -20.12 26.39
CA MET A 148 -11.30 -20.05 25.54
C MET A 148 -11.04 -20.61 24.15
N SER A 149 -12.08 -21.16 23.52
CA SER A 149 -12.04 -21.55 22.11
C SER A 149 -11.88 -20.33 21.20
N VAL A 150 -11.05 -20.44 20.16
CA VAL A 150 -10.79 -19.38 19.17
C VAL A 150 -12.08 -18.89 18.49
N TRP A 151 -13.09 -19.75 18.36
CA TRP A 151 -14.38 -19.43 17.74
C TRP A 151 -15.15 -18.32 18.47
N TRP A 152 -14.94 -18.19 19.79
CA TRP A 152 -15.53 -17.11 20.59
C TRP A 152 -14.97 -15.72 20.23
N LEU A 153 -13.77 -15.66 19.66
CA LEU A 153 -13.19 -14.41 19.16
C LEU A 153 -13.45 -14.25 17.66
N ALA A 154 -13.28 -15.33 16.89
CA ALA A 154 -13.37 -15.32 15.43
C ALA A 154 -14.77 -14.95 14.92
N ILE A 155 -15.84 -15.53 15.49
CA ILE A 155 -17.20 -15.30 14.99
C ILE A 155 -17.67 -13.86 15.27
N PRO A 156 -17.55 -13.30 16.49
CA PRO A 156 -17.94 -11.90 16.72
C PRO A 156 -17.09 -10.93 15.91
N PHE A 157 -15.79 -11.19 15.75
CA PHE A 157 -14.92 -10.36 14.94
C PHE A 157 -15.32 -10.39 13.45
N ALA A 158 -15.67 -11.56 12.92
CA ALA A 158 -16.16 -11.69 11.54
C ALA A 158 -17.51 -11.01 11.34
N ALA A 159 -18.43 -11.11 12.31
CA ALA A 159 -19.70 -10.41 12.28
C ALA A 159 -19.52 -8.88 12.30
N LEU A 160 -18.58 -8.38 13.13
CA LEU A 160 -18.22 -6.96 13.17
C LEU A 160 -17.66 -6.48 11.82
N ALA A 161 -16.69 -7.21 11.26
CA ALA A 161 -16.09 -6.87 9.97
C ALA A 161 -17.14 -6.85 8.84
N ALA A 162 -18.05 -7.82 8.81
CA ALA A 162 -19.15 -7.87 7.85
C ALA A 162 -20.14 -6.72 8.06
N GLY A 163 -20.50 -6.40 9.32
CA GLY A 163 -21.38 -5.28 9.66
C GLY A 163 -20.82 -3.94 9.21
N LEU A 164 -19.54 -3.68 9.47
CA LEU A 164 -18.84 -2.48 9.00
C LEU A 164 -18.77 -2.42 7.47
N ALA A 165 -18.48 -3.54 6.81
CA ALA A 165 -18.45 -3.61 5.35
C ALA A 165 -19.82 -3.25 4.74
N VAL A 166 -20.91 -3.81 5.27
CA VAL A 166 -22.28 -3.50 4.82
C VAL A 166 -22.63 -2.03 5.11
N TYR A 167 -22.26 -1.51 6.28
CA TYR A 167 -22.48 -0.11 6.62
C TYR A 167 -21.81 0.83 5.63
N PHE A 168 -20.52 0.63 5.34
CA PHE A 168 -19.81 1.50 4.40
C PHE A 168 -20.28 1.33 2.95
N LEU A 169 -20.54 0.10 2.50
CA LEU A 169 -21.08 -0.14 1.14
C LEU A 169 -22.46 0.51 0.91
N ARG A 170 -23.26 0.69 1.96
CA ARG A 170 -24.55 1.39 1.88
C ARG A 170 -24.40 2.91 1.95
N THR A 171 -23.30 3.40 2.50
CA THR A 171 -23.04 4.84 2.69
C THR A 171 -22.18 5.41 1.56
N ASP A 172 -21.55 4.55 0.75
CA ASP A 172 -20.67 4.98 -0.33
C ASP A 172 -21.45 5.65 -1.48
N SER A 173 -21.10 6.91 -1.75
CA SER A 173 -21.48 7.62 -2.98
C SER A 173 -20.86 6.93 -4.20
N THR A 174 -21.57 6.92 -5.33
CA THR A 174 -21.04 6.35 -6.58
C THR A 174 -20.05 7.33 -7.24
N PRO A 175 -18.74 7.06 -7.25
CA PRO A 175 -17.77 7.98 -7.83
C PRO A 175 -17.82 7.93 -9.36
N ALA A 176 -17.43 9.03 -10.01
CA ALA A 176 -17.15 9.04 -11.43
C ALA A 176 -16.04 8.02 -11.75
N SER A 177 -16.28 7.15 -12.74
CA SER A 177 -15.36 6.07 -13.11
C SER A 177 -14.95 6.21 -14.56
N LEU A 178 -13.68 6.49 -14.80
CA LEU A 178 -13.10 6.57 -16.14
C LEU A 178 -13.13 5.24 -16.88
N GLN A 179 -12.89 4.16 -16.15
CA GLN A 179 -12.60 2.86 -16.74
C GLN A 179 -13.84 1.97 -16.72
N ALA A 180 -14.18 1.43 -17.89
CA ALA A 180 -15.25 0.46 -18.06
C ALA A 180 -14.70 -0.95 -18.30
N GLY A 181 -15.47 -1.97 -17.94
CA GLY A 181 -15.14 -3.38 -18.16
C GLY A 181 -13.90 -3.85 -17.39
N TRP A 182 -13.04 -4.63 -18.06
CA TRP A 182 -11.89 -5.31 -17.45
C TRP A 182 -10.77 -4.37 -17.00
N LYS A 183 -10.77 -3.11 -17.46
CA LYS A 183 -9.81 -2.08 -17.01
C LYS A 183 -10.17 -1.53 -15.63
N LYS A 184 -11.46 -1.49 -15.26
CA LYS A 184 -11.93 -0.91 -13.98
C LYS A 184 -11.24 -1.57 -12.77
N PRO A 185 -10.63 -0.82 -11.83
CA PRO A 185 -9.98 -1.40 -10.66
C PRO A 185 -10.95 -2.24 -9.82
N LEU A 186 -10.39 -3.22 -9.11
CA LEU A 186 -11.16 -4.12 -8.25
C LEU A 186 -11.57 -3.36 -6.98
N HIS A 187 -12.83 -3.45 -6.60
CA HIS A 187 -13.29 -2.83 -5.35
C HIS A 187 -12.46 -3.34 -4.16
N LEU A 188 -12.03 -2.42 -3.28
CA LEU A 188 -11.09 -2.73 -2.20
C LEU A 188 -11.57 -3.88 -1.28
N TYR A 189 -12.87 -3.94 -0.98
CA TYR A 189 -13.43 -5.03 -0.17
C TYR A 189 -13.46 -6.39 -0.90
N VAL A 190 -13.63 -6.39 -2.23
CA VAL A 190 -13.54 -7.62 -3.02
C VAL A 190 -12.08 -8.09 -3.05
N ALA A 191 -11.14 -7.16 -3.22
CA ALA A 191 -9.71 -7.46 -3.10
C ALA A 191 -9.37 -8.04 -1.73
N ALA A 192 -9.92 -7.49 -0.64
CA ALA A 192 -9.76 -8.02 0.71
C ALA A 192 -10.26 -9.46 0.83
N VAL A 193 -11.46 -9.75 0.33
CA VAL A 193 -12.01 -11.12 0.34
C VAL A 193 -11.08 -12.08 -0.41
N LEU A 194 -10.64 -11.72 -1.62
CA LEU A 194 -9.75 -12.55 -2.42
C LEU A 194 -8.38 -12.75 -1.76
N VAL A 195 -7.78 -11.70 -1.19
CA VAL A 195 -6.52 -11.80 -0.42
C VAL A 195 -6.69 -12.72 0.79
N GLY A 196 -7.80 -12.60 1.53
CA GLY A 196 -8.09 -13.49 2.66
C GLY A 196 -8.25 -14.95 2.25
N LEU A 197 -8.97 -15.23 1.17
CA LEU A 197 -9.13 -16.59 0.64
C LEU A 197 -7.80 -17.18 0.15
N LEU A 198 -7.01 -16.39 -0.59
CA LEU A 198 -5.67 -16.80 -1.01
C LEU A 198 -4.75 -17.07 0.19
N GLY A 199 -4.90 -16.30 1.28
CA GLY A 199 -4.15 -16.54 2.50
C GLY A 199 -4.54 -17.82 3.23
N ILE A 200 -5.81 -18.21 3.21
CA ILE A 200 -6.24 -19.54 3.70
C ILE A 200 -5.63 -20.65 2.85
N ILE A 201 -5.66 -20.52 1.52
CA ILE A 201 -5.10 -21.51 0.59
C ILE A 201 -3.57 -21.61 0.74
N ALA A 202 -2.90 -20.51 1.08
CA ALA A 202 -1.45 -20.48 1.28
C ALA A 202 -0.98 -21.38 2.42
N TRP A 203 -1.76 -21.54 3.48
CA TRP A 203 -1.41 -22.36 4.65
C TRP A 203 -1.12 -23.83 4.30
N PRO A 204 -2.07 -24.62 3.77
CA PRO A 204 -1.81 -26.03 3.44
C PRO A 204 -0.74 -26.18 2.35
N LEU A 205 -0.67 -25.25 1.38
CA LEU A 205 0.33 -25.29 0.33
C LEU A 205 1.75 -25.04 0.86
N SER A 206 1.91 -24.11 1.80
CA SER A 206 3.18 -23.85 2.47
C SER A 206 3.53 -25.01 3.43
N ALA A 207 2.57 -25.49 4.22
CA ALA A 207 2.79 -26.60 5.16
C ALA A 207 3.24 -27.88 4.45
N ALA A 208 2.70 -28.16 3.26
CA ALA A 208 3.12 -29.29 2.41
C ALA A 208 4.59 -29.21 1.94
N THR A 209 5.25 -28.06 2.09
CA THR A 209 6.68 -27.87 1.78
C THR A 209 7.58 -27.85 3.01
N GLY A 210 7.03 -28.13 4.20
CA GLY A 210 7.76 -28.08 5.47
C GLY A 210 7.76 -26.71 6.15
N ARG A 211 7.12 -25.69 5.54
CA ARG A 211 6.95 -24.36 6.14
C ARG A 211 5.52 -24.20 6.66
N ASN A 212 5.33 -24.44 7.96
CA ASN A 212 4.02 -24.42 8.60
C ASN A 212 3.57 -23.01 9.00
N ASP A 213 3.52 -22.11 8.02
CA ASP A 213 3.20 -20.70 8.19
C ASP A 213 2.43 -20.20 6.96
N GLY A 214 1.64 -19.13 7.13
CA GLY A 214 0.78 -18.56 6.10
C GLY A 214 1.51 -17.63 5.12
N LEU A 215 0.83 -16.57 4.71
CA LEU A 215 1.41 -15.52 3.87
C LEU A 215 2.53 -14.78 4.62
N GLY A 216 3.71 -14.71 4.00
CA GLY A 216 4.85 -13.99 4.55
C GLY A 216 5.65 -13.31 3.44
N ILE A 217 6.16 -12.10 3.71
CA ILE A 217 6.94 -11.33 2.74
C ILE A 217 8.39 -11.15 3.23
N THR A 218 8.60 -10.84 4.51
CA THR A 218 9.92 -10.50 5.05
C THR A 218 10.92 -11.64 4.97
N SER A 219 10.59 -12.81 5.54
CA SER A 219 11.52 -13.95 5.54
C SER A 219 11.84 -14.41 4.11
N PRO A 220 10.85 -14.53 3.19
CA PRO A 220 11.15 -14.80 1.79
C PRO A 220 12.03 -13.77 1.09
N THR A 221 11.79 -12.48 1.33
CA THR A 221 12.60 -11.41 0.72
C THR A 221 14.05 -11.51 1.21
N ALA A 222 14.26 -11.77 2.50
CA ALA A 222 15.58 -12.00 3.08
C ALA A 222 16.25 -13.27 2.51
N ASN A 223 15.50 -14.36 2.37
CA ASN A 223 15.99 -15.62 1.79
C ASN A 223 16.39 -15.47 0.32
N LEU A 224 15.64 -14.69 -0.46
CA LEU A 224 16.01 -14.36 -1.83
C LEU A 224 17.33 -13.59 -1.89
N ILE A 225 17.53 -12.59 -1.03
CA ILE A 225 18.80 -11.85 -0.96
C ILE A 225 19.95 -12.77 -0.54
N ASN A 226 19.74 -13.62 0.47
CA ASN A 226 20.76 -14.60 0.87
C ASN A 226 21.13 -15.52 -0.30
N PHE A 227 20.16 -16.05 -1.04
CA PHE A 227 20.42 -16.87 -2.22
C PHE A 227 21.25 -16.11 -3.28
N LEU A 228 20.92 -14.84 -3.55
CA LEU A 228 21.65 -14.03 -4.51
C LEU A 228 23.10 -13.76 -4.09
N VAL A 229 23.36 -13.67 -2.78
CA VAL A 229 24.69 -13.39 -2.23
C VAL A 229 25.53 -14.66 -2.05
N THR A 230 24.94 -15.74 -1.53
CA THR A 230 25.66 -16.95 -1.14
C THR A 230 25.59 -18.07 -2.18
N GLY A 231 24.64 -18.00 -3.13
CA GLY A 231 24.37 -19.07 -4.09
C GLY A 231 23.69 -20.31 -3.47
N GLU A 232 23.28 -20.25 -2.20
CA GLU A 232 22.75 -21.41 -1.47
C GLU A 232 21.29 -21.71 -1.88
N SER A 233 21.09 -22.71 -2.74
CA SER A 233 19.77 -23.05 -3.31
C SER A 233 18.72 -23.50 -2.28
N THR A 234 19.14 -23.95 -1.10
CA THR A 234 18.25 -24.32 0.03
C THR A 234 17.43 -23.14 0.55
N ARG A 235 17.89 -21.90 0.31
CA ARG A 235 17.18 -20.67 0.70
C ARG A 235 15.98 -20.39 -0.19
N VAL A 236 15.90 -21.00 -1.37
CA VAL A 236 14.79 -20.81 -2.31
C VAL A 236 13.62 -21.70 -1.89
N ASP A 237 12.89 -21.24 -0.89
CA ASP A 237 11.71 -21.91 -0.33
C ASP A 237 10.39 -21.52 -1.05
N TRP A 238 9.28 -22.11 -0.59
CA TRP A 238 7.93 -21.79 -1.09
C TRP A 238 7.59 -20.30 -0.99
N GLY A 239 8.05 -19.63 0.06
CA GLY A 239 7.83 -18.21 0.26
C GLY A 239 8.62 -17.35 -0.72
N VAL A 240 9.86 -17.74 -1.07
CA VAL A 240 10.64 -17.04 -2.11
C VAL A 240 9.89 -17.08 -3.44
N MET A 241 9.34 -18.25 -3.78
CA MET A 241 8.50 -18.41 -4.97
C MET A 241 7.23 -17.53 -4.89
N LEU A 242 6.63 -17.40 -3.72
CA LEU A 242 5.49 -16.51 -3.49
C LEU A 242 5.82 -15.04 -3.82
N VAL A 243 6.91 -14.48 -3.28
CA VAL A 243 7.24 -13.07 -3.50
C VAL A 243 7.65 -12.78 -4.95
N LEU A 244 8.36 -13.72 -5.60
CA LEU A 244 8.64 -13.63 -7.04
C LEU A 244 7.35 -13.70 -7.86
N GLY A 245 6.40 -14.55 -7.44
CA GLY A 245 5.08 -14.62 -8.06
C GLY A 245 4.31 -13.30 -7.95
N ILE A 246 4.37 -12.61 -6.81
CA ILE A 246 3.73 -11.29 -6.64
C ILE A 246 4.28 -10.29 -7.66
N LEU A 247 5.61 -10.27 -7.87
CA LEU A 247 6.24 -9.40 -8.86
C LEU A 247 5.75 -9.71 -10.28
N VAL A 248 5.74 -10.99 -10.66
CA VAL A 248 5.30 -11.42 -12.00
C VAL A 248 3.81 -11.15 -12.22
N GLY A 249 2.96 -11.50 -11.25
CA GLY A 249 1.52 -11.31 -11.33
C GLY A 249 1.11 -9.84 -11.43
N SER A 250 1.75 -8.99 -10.63
CA SER A 250 1.52 -7.54 -10.69
C SER A 250 2.00 -6.91 -11.99
N PHE A 251 3.15 -7.34 -12.53
CA PHE A 251 3.63 -6.88 -13.84
C PHE A 251 2.67 -7.28 -14.98
N ILE A 252 2.17 -8.52 -14.98
CA ILE A 252 1.17 -8.97 -15.95
C ILE A 252 -0.11 -8.13 -15.83
N ALA A 253 -0.61 -7.93 -14.60
CA ALA A 253 -1.81 -7.14 -14.37
C ALA A 253 -1.65 -5.67 -14.82
N ALA A 254 -0.51 -5.04 -14.51
CA ALA A 254 -0.20 -3.67 -14.90
C ALA A 254 -0.10 -3.53 -16.43
N LYS A 255 0.51 -4.49 -17.13
CA LYS A 255 0.58 -4.47 -18.60
C LYS A 255 -0.76 -4.69 -19.27
N VAL A 256 -1.57 -5.64 -18.78
CA VAL A 256 -2.89 -5.93 -19.35
C VAL A 256 -3.85 -4.75 -19.17
N THR A 257 -3.71 -4.01 -18.07
CA THR A 257 -4.55 -2.84 -17.78
C THR A 257 -4.05 -1.55 -18.41
N GLY A 258 -2.82 -1.51 -18.93
CA GLY A 258 -2.17 -0.30 -19.46
C GLY A 258 -1.62 0.63 -18.37
N GLU A 259 -1.55 0.18 -17.12
CA GLU A 259 -1.07 0.97 -15.98
C GLU A 259 0.45 0.91 -15.78
N PHE A 260 1.15 0.04 -16.53
CA PHE A 260 2.60 -0.12 -16.45
C PHE A 260 3.33 1.09 -17.04
N ARG A 261 4.10 1.79 -16.20
CA ARG A 261 5.00 2.87 -16.63
C ARG A 261 6.18 2.96 -15.69
N VAL A 262 7.38 3.08 -16.27
CA VAL A 262 8.59 3.31 -15.48
C VAL A 262 8.58 4.74 -14.95
N ARG A 263 8.40 4.88 -13.64
CA ARG A 263 8.37 6.16 -12.93
C ARG A 263 9.63 6.30 -12.09
N VAL A 264 10.51 7.21 -12.50
CA VAL A 264 11.77 7.50 -11.81
C VAL A 264 11.54 8.61 -10.79
N PRO A 265 11.75 8.36 -9.48
CA PRO A 265 11.62 9.38 -8.45
C PRO A 265 12.76 10.40 -8.51
N ASP A 266 12.54 11.58 -7.91
CA ASP A 266 13.60 12.55 -7.67
C ASP A 266 14.62 12.04 -6.62
N ALA A 267 15.74 12.75 -6.48
CA ALA A 267 16.80 12.38 -5.55
C ALA A 267 16.30 12.31 -4.10
N THR A 268 15.45 13.26 -3.69
CA THR A 268 14.90 13.32 -2.33
C THR A 268 14.03 12.09 -2.05
N GLN A 269 13.13 11.74 -2.96
CA GLN A 269 12.29 10.57 -2.79
C GLN A 269 13.11 9.27 -2.86
N THR A 270 14.18 9.22 -3.65
CA THR A 270 15.10 8.08 -3.67
C THR A 270 15.74 7.84 -2.30
N VAL A 271 16.25 8.88 -1.65
CA VAL A 271 16.81 8.79 -0.28
C VAL A 271 15.76 8.34 0.72
N LYS A 272 14.53 8.88 0.63
CA LYS A 272 13.40 8.44 1.48
C LYS A 272 13.07 6.96 1.26
N SER A 273 13.07 6.49 0.01
CA SER A 273 12.84 5.08 -0.31
C SER A 273 13.93 4.15 0.25
N ILE A 274 15.20 4.56 0.19
CA ILE A 274 16.33 3.80 0.76
C ILE A 274 16.25 3.74 2.30
N ALA A 275 16.04 4.90 2.93
CA ALA A 275 15.89 5.00 4.39
C ALA A 275 14.67 4.20 4.87
N GLY A 276 13.54 4.35 4.18
CA GLY A 276 12.30 3.62 4.44
C GLY A 276 12.48 2.10 4.31
N GLY A 277 13.10 1.64 3.22
CA GLY A 277 13.40 0.22 3.01
C GLY A 277 14.28 -0.35 4.13
N THR A 278 15.33 0.36 4.53
CA THR A 278 16.23 -0.06 5.62
C THR A 278 15.47 -0.18 6.95
N LEU A 279 14.64 0.82 7.29
CA LEU A 279 13.81 0.80 8.50
C LEU A 279 12.76 -0.32 8.46
N MET A 280 12.18 -0.59 7.29
CA MET A 280 11.26 -1.71 7.10
C MET A 280 11.94 -3.05 7.37
N GLY A 281 13.18 -3.27 6.92
CA GLY A 281 13.81 -4.58 7.10
C GLY A 281 14.26 -4.81 8.53
N VAL A 282 14.83 -3.78 9.16
CA VAL A 282 15.17 -3.80 10.59
C VAL A 282 13.92 -3.97 11.45
N GLY A 283 12.91 -3.14 11.23
CA GLY A 283 11.66 -3.16 12.00
C GLY A 283 10.91 -4.48 11.84
N ALA A 284 10.84 -5.04 10.63
CA ALA A 284 10.19 -6.34 10.41
C ALA A 284 10.96 -7.51 11.01
N ALA A 285 12.30 -7.43 11.09
CA ALA A 285 13.11 -8.45 11.76
C ALA A 285 12.83 -8.46 13.28
N TRP A 286 12.86 -7.29 13.92
CA TRP A 286 12.59 -7.14 15.36
C TRP A 286 11.14 -7.47 15.71
N ALA A 287 10.19 -7.00 14.89
CA ALA A 287 8.78 -7.29 15.09
C ALA A 287 8.39 -8.75 14.86
N GLY A 288 9.29 -9.56 14.30
CA GLY A 288 8.98 -10.94 13.89
C GLY A 288 8.13 -11.04 12.62
N GLY A 289 7.79 -9.92 11.98
CA GLY A 289 6.98 -9.90 10.76
C GLY A 289 6.63 -8.50 10.26
N CYS A 290 6.23 -8.41 8.99
CA CYS A 290 5.68 -7.20 8.38
C CYS A 290 4.16 -7.11 8.55
N THR A 291 3.53 -6.12 7.91
CA THR A 291 2.06 -5.96 7.88
C THR A 291 1.29 -7.17 7.38
N VAL A 292 1.86 -8.01 6.49
CA VAL A 292 1.20 -9.24 6.03
C VAL A 292 1.29 -10.32 7.11
N GLY A 293 2.50 -10.61 7.59
CA GLY A 293 2.71 -11.64 8.62
C GLY A 293 2.04 -11.27 9.94
N ASN A 294 2.44 -10.15 10.53
CA ASN A 294 1.88 -9.72 11.81
C ASN A 294 0.46 -9.15 11.69
N GLY A 295 0.22 -8.31 10.69
CA GLY A 295 -1.04 -7.57 10.57
C GLY A 295 -2.21 -8.35 9.97
N MET A 296 -1.97 -9.39 9.16
CA MET A 296 -3.04 -10.21 8.57
C MET A 296 -3.08 -11.63 9.11
N VAL A 297 -1.93 -12.30 9.21
CA VAL A 297 -1.88 -13.72 9.60
C VAL A 297 -1.93 -13.88 11.12
N GLN A 298 -1.00 -13.24 11.84
CA GLN A 298 -0.88 -13.38 13.30
C GLN A 298 -2.03 -12.73 14.08
N THR A 299 -2.62 -11.65 13.57
CA THR A 299 -3.87 -11.06 14.09
C THR A 299 -5.06 -12.00 13.91
N GLY A 300 -5.14 -12.71 12.77
CA GLY A 300 -6.16 -13.75 12.53
C GLY A 300 -6.01 -14.95 13.47
N LEU A 301 -4.78 -15.27 13.89
CA LEU A 301 -4.49 -16.26 14.93
C LEU A 301 -4.74 -15.74 16.37
N PHE A 302 -5.16 -14.48 16.53
CA PHE A 302 -5.33 -13.81 17.83
C PHE A 302 -4.09 -13.91 18.74
N THR A 303 -2.89 -13.73 18.18
CA THR A 303 -1.65 -13.69 18.96
C THR A 303 -1.40 -12.33 19.58
N TYR A 304 -0.73 -12.30 20.74
CA TYR A 304 -0.29 -11.04 21.34
C TYR A 304 0.69 -10.29 20.42
N GLN A 305 1.59 -11.02 19.78
CA GLN A 305 2.54 -10.46 18.82
C GLN A 305 1.82 -9.74 17.68
N GLY A 306 0.83 -10.37 17.04
CA GLY A 306 0.14 -9.79 15.89
C GLY A 306 -0.59 -8.48 16.23
N TRP A 307 -1.36 -8.48 17.32
CA TRP A 307 -2.14 -7.30 17.73
C TRP A 307 -1.26 -6.16 18.23
N VAL A 308 -0.24 -6.45 19.04
CA VAL A 308 0.69 -5.42 19.53
C VAL A 308 1.55 -4.88 18.39
N ALA A 309 2.02 -5.73 17.48
CA ALA A 309 2.74 -5.29 16.29
C ALA A 309 1.88 -4.38 15.42
N LEU A 310 0.62 -4.76 15.15
CA LEU A 310 -0.28 -3.94 14.34
C LEU A 310 -0.53 -2.56 14.97
N ALA A 311 -0.75 -2.51 16.29
CA ALA A 311 -0.91 -1.26 17.02
C ALA A 311 0.37 -0.39 16.98
N ALA A 312 1.55 -0.99 17.18
CA ALA A 312 2.82 -0.28 17.10
C ALA A 312 3.12 0.23 15.69
N ILE A 313 2.81 -0.57 14.65
CA ILE A 313 2.92 -0.15 13.24
C ILE A 313 1.98 1.03 12.98
N ALA A 314 0.73 0.96 13.42
CA ALA A 314 -0.22 2.07 13.28
C ALA A 314 0.28 3.35 13.95
N ALA A 315 0.82 3.24 15.18
CA ALA A 315 1.44 4.37 15.88
C ALA A 315 2.63 4.96 15.10
N GLY A 316 3.50 4.11 14.55
CA GLY A 316 4.62 4.54 13.71
C GLY A 316 4.17 5.26 12.44
N VAL A 317 3.12 4.74 11.78
CA VAL A 317 2.49 5.40 10.63
C VAL A 317 1.96 6.77 11.04
N PHE A 318 1.18 6.88 12.11
CA PHE A 318 0.60 8.17 12.54
C PHE A 318 1.64 9.24 12.87
N VAL A 319 2.74 8.85 13.51
CA VAL A 319 3.85 9.77 13.78
C VAL A 319 4.51 10.20 12.47
N ALA A 320 4.81 9.25 11.59
CA ALA A 320 5.49 9.54 10.33
C ALA A 320 4.63 10.38 9.37
N THR A 321 3.32 10.14 9.30
CA THR A 321 2.41 10.90 8.46
C THR A 321 2.33 12.35 8.92
N LYS A 322 2.30 12.59 10.24
CA LYS A 322 2.29 13.94 10.81
C LYS A 322 3.60 14.71 10.59
N ILE A 323 4.73 14.02 10.45
CA ILE A 323 6.05 14.64 10.29
C ILE A 323 6.40 14.89 8.81
N TRP A 324 6.09 13.94 7.91
CA TRP A 324 6.61 13.96 6.53
C TRP A 324 5.57 14.15 5.43
N LEU A 325 4.28 14.00 5.71
CA LEU A 325 3.22 14.17 4.71
C LEU A 325 2.52 15.52 4.89
N HIS A 326 3.32 16.59 4.81
CA HIS A 326 2.80 17.94 4.61
C HIS A 326 2.59 18.20 3.11
N PRO A 327 1.62 19.03 2.74
CA PRO A 327 1.47 19.45 1.36
C PRO A 327 2.76 20.11 0.84
N ARG A 328 3.07 19.89 -0.43
CA ARG A 328 4.24 20.53 -1.03
C ARG A 328 3.88 21.96 -1.43
N PRO A 329 4.70 22.96 -1.12
CA PRO A 329 4.58 24.23 -1.82
C PRO A 329 4.75 23.95 -3.31
N THR A 330 3.80 24.41 -4.12
CA THR A 330 3.75 24.30 -5.58
C THR A 330 5.01 24.91 -6.19
N SER A 331 6.07 24.10 -6.37
CA SER A 331 7.23 24.49 -7.16
C SER A 331 6.91 24.24 -8.63
N VAL A 332 6.37 25.26 -9.29
CA VAL A 332 6.31 25.30 -10.75
C VAL A 332 7.75 25.24 -11.28
N PRO A 333 8.13 24.26 -12.13
CA PRO A 333 9.31 24.41 -12.95
C PRO A 333 9.08 25.66 -13.80
N GLU A 334 9.95 26.65 -13.64
CA GLU A 334 9.97 27.87 -14.45
C GLU A 334 9.77 27.46 -15.92
N ALA A 335 8.68 27.94 -16.50
CA ALA A 335 8.26 27.55 -17.84
C ALA A 335 9.45 27.71 -18.79
N GLU A 336 9.99 26.60 -19.27
CA GLU A 336 10.92 26.61 -20.38
C GLU A 336 10.13 27.17 -21.56
N GLN A 337 10.35 28.46 -21.84
CA GLN A 337 9.75 29.20 -22.93
C GLN A 337 10.11 28.47 -24.23
N VAL A 338 9.20 27.63 -24.72
CA VAL A 338 9.30 27.10 -26.08
C VAL A 338 9.22 28.31 -27.01
N PRO A 339 10.28 28.66 -27.76
CA PRO A 339 10.27 29.86 -28.58
C PRO A 339 9.21 29.73 -29.69
N PHE A 340 8.32 30.71 -29.74
CA PHE A 340 7.29 30.84 -30.75
C PHE A 340 7.92 31.32 -32.07
N GLU A 341 8.55 30.43 -32.83
CA GLU A 341 8.98 30.74 -34.20
C GLU A 341 7.86 30.45 -35.22
N SER A 342 7.19 31.54 -35.59
CA SER A 342 6.59 31.84 -36.90
C SER A 342 5.41 30.98 -37.39
N PHE A 343 4.20 31.50 -37.22
CA PHE A 343 3.11 31.30 -38.20
C PHE A 343 2.36 32.62 -38.50
N ASN A 344 2.87 33.27 -39.57
CA ASN A 344 2.24 34.13 -40.57
C ASN A 344 1.36 35.36 -40.20
N LEU A 345 1.70 36.48 -40.85
CA LEU A 345 1.43 37.90 -40.52
C LEU A 345 0.13 38.50 -41.08
N ASN A 346 -0.90 37.70 -41.41
CA ASN A 346 -2.06 38.19 -42.18
C ASN A 346 -3.45 38.02 -41.52
N ALA A 347 -3.54 37.80 -40.20
CA ALA A 347 -4.84 37.83 -39.51
C ALA A 347 -4.97 39.09 -38.63
N PRO A 348 -6.03 39.91 -38.79
CA PRO A 348 -6.20 41.16 -38.07
C PRO A 348 -6.45 40.92 -36.57
N VAL A 349 -5.76 41.72 -35.76
CA VAL A 349 -5.81 41.76 -34.31
C VAL A 349 -7.13 42.35 -33.82
N LEU A 350 -7.93 41.54 -33.13
CA LEU A 350 -8.93 41.92 -32.12
C LEU A 350 -8.86 40.78 -31.09
N GLY A 351 -8.39 40.92 -29.85
CA GLY A 351 -8.37 42.08 -28.97
C GLY A 351 -9.16 41.74 -27.70
N SER A 352 -8.65 40.81 -26.88
CA SER A 352 -8.99 40.69 -25.46
C SER A 352 -8.02 39.70 -24.79
N SER A 353 -6.94 40.26 -24.23
CA SER A 353 -5.96 39.56 -23.41
C SER A 353 -6.60 39.14 -22.09
N ALA A 354 -6.80 37.84 -21.87
CA ALA A 354 -6.93 37.31 -20.51
C ALA A 354 -5.53 37.35 -19.89
N VAL A 355 -5.30 38.37 -19.07
CA VAL A 355 -4.14 38.45 -18.17
C VAL A 355 -4.28 37.26 -17.21
N ALA A 356 -3.35 36.31 -17.28
CA ALA A 356 -3.24 35.27 -16.28
C ALA A 356 -2.93 35.94 -14.93
N VAL A 357 -3.93 36.00 -14.05
CA VAL A 357 -3.73 36.45 -12.68
C VAL A 357 -3.08 35.30 -11.94
N ALA A 358 -1.78 35.43 -11.65
CA ALA A 358 -1.12 34.53 -10.73
C ALA A 358 -1.72 34.77 -9.32
N THR A 359 -2.46 33.79 -8.81
CA THR A 359 -2.84 33.76 -7.40
C THR A 359 -1.59 33.56 -6.54
N SER A 360 -1.66 33.92 -5.26
CA SER A 360 -0.53 33.88 -4.32
C SER A 360 0.06 32.48 -4.06
N THR A 361 -0.44 31.44 -4.72
CA THR A 361 -0.30 30.03 -4.34
C THR A 361 0.15 29.10 -5.48
N GLY A 362 0.60 29.65 -6.62
CA GLY A 362 1.23 28.85 -7.69
C GLY A 362 0.27 27.97 -8.49
N LEU A 363 -1.04 28.10 -8.29
CA LEU A 363 -2.07 27.52 -9.16
C LEU A 363 -2.15 28.34 -10.46
N ARG A 364 -2.16 27.64 -11.60
CA ARG A 364 -2.17 28.30 -12.92
C ARG A 364 -3.58 28.30 -13.48
N GLU A 365 -4.18 29.47 -13.66
CA GLU A 365 -5.45 29.59 -14.39
C GLU A 365 -5.24 29.18 -15.85
N VAL A 366 -6.02 28.20 -16.32
CA VAL A 366 -5.92 27.60 -17.67
C VAL A 366 -7.14 27.90 -18.53
N ALA A 367 -8.27 28.20 -17.91
CA ALA A 367 -9.48 28.71 -18.54
C ALA A 367 -10.24 29.56 -17.50
N PRO A 368 -11.22 30.39 -17.88
CA PRO A 368 -11.98 31.20 -16.93
C PRO A 368 -12.57 30.33 -15.82
N ALA A 369 -12.22 30.63 -14.56
CA ALA A 369 -12.61 29.86 -13.37
C ALA A 369 -12.13 28.40 -13.35
N VAL A 370 -11.07 28.05 -14.10
CA VAL A 370 -10.44 26.72 -14.09
C VAL A 370 -8.95 26.85 -13.78
N PHE A 371 -8.54 26.30 -12.64
CA PHE A 371 -7.17 26.34 -12.14
C PHE A 371 -6.50 24.97 -12.31
N ALA A 372 -5.26 24.95 -12.77
CA ALA A 372 -4.48 23.73 -12.97
C ALA A 372 -3.55 23.43 -11.80
N LEU A 373 -3.51 22.15 -11.41
CA LEU A 373 -2.59 21.55 -10.46
C LEU A 373 -1.85 20.39 -11.13
N ASP A 374 -0.54 20.53 -11.30
CA ASP A 374 0.32 19.47 -11.85
C ASP A 374 0.95 18.65 -10.73
N THR A 375 0.60 17.36 -10.67
CA THR A 375 1.15 16.41 -9.69
C THR A 375 1.85 15.23 -10.37
N LEU A 376 2.23 15.36 -11.65
CA LEU A 376 2.94 14.32 -12.38
C LEU A 376 4.26 13.93 -11.68
N GLY A 377 4.52 12.62 -11.62
CA GLY A 377 5.69 12.05 -10.93
C GLY A 377 5.54 11.99 -9.41
N SER A 378 4.46 12.54 -8.83
CA SER A 378 4.21 12.47 -7.40
C SER A 378 3.73 11.09 -6.97
N VAL A 379 4.29 10.59 -5.87
CA VAL A 379 3.88 9.31 -5.28
C VAL A 379 2.62 9.51 -4.45
N CYS A 380 1.69 8.56 -4.50
CA CYS A 380 0.52 8.62 -3.60
C CYS A 380 0.93 8.63 -2.12
N PRO A 381 0.39 9.54 -1.29
CA PRO A 381 -0.90 10.23 -1.44
C PRO A 381 -0.88 11.66 -1.99
N PHE A 382 0.29 12.19 -2.36
CA PHE A 382 0.44 13.63 -2.64
C PHE A 382 -0.59 14.19 -3.63
N PRO A 383 -0.93 13.54 -4.76
CA PRO A 383 -1.96 14.05 -5.66
C PRO A 383 -3.31 14.36 -5.01
N LEU A 384 -3.74 13.57 -4.02
CA LEU A 384 -4.99 13.83 -3.30
C LEU A 384 -4.84 14.90 -2.22
N ILE A 385 -3.70 14.95 -1.54
CA ILE A 385 -3.44 15.95 -0.49
C ILE A 385 -3.37 17.34 -1.11
N ASP A 386 -2.56 17.47 -2.17
CA ASP A 386 -2.34 18.72 -2.86
C ASP A 386 -3.65 19.20 -3.53
N ALA A 387 -4.45 18.28 -4.07
CA ALA A 387 -5.78 18.60 -4.60
C ALA A 387 -6.77 19.11 -3.54
N LYS A 388 -6.79 18.50 -2.34
CA LYS A 388 -7.65 18.94 -1.24
C LYS A 388 -7.31 20.34 -0.75
N GLU A 389 -6.01 20.64 -0.64
CA GLU A 389 -5.56 21.96 -0.23
C GLU A 389 -5.86 23.00 -1.31
N ALA A 390 -5.53 22.73 -2.57
CA ALA A 390 -5.85 23.60 -3.69
C ALA A 390 -7.37 23.89 -3.78
N MET A 391 -8.22 22.89 -3.54
CA MET A 391 -9.68 23.07 -3.53
C MET A 391 -10.18 23.96 -2.39
N ASN A 392 -9.47 24.02 -1.25
CA ASN A 392 -9.85 24.93 -0.16
C ASN A 392 -9.64 26.40 -0.54
N GLU A 393 -8.73 26.68 -1.47
CA GLU A 393 -8.42 28.04 -1.95
C GLU A 393 -9.38 28.55 -3.02
N LEU A 394 -10.12 27.66 -3.68
CA LEU A 394 -11.06 28.03 -4.74
C LEU A 394 -12.39 28.57 -4.20
N ASP A 395 -13.04 29.45 -4.95
CA ASP A 395 -14.39 29.93 -4.68
C ASP A 395 -15.47 28.98 -5.25
N SER A 396 -16.71 29.10 -4.78
CA SER A 396 -17.82 28.29 -5.29
C SER A 396 -18.12 28.64 -6.75
N GLY A 397 -18.20 27.61 -7.62
CA GLY A 397 -18.31 27.76 -9.07
C GLY A 397 -16.99 27.72 -9.82
N GLU A 398 -15.84 27.68 -9.12
CA GLU A 398 -14.53 27.44 -9.73
C GLU A 398 -14.23 25.94 -9.84
N SER A 399 -13.32 25.58 -10.75
CA SER A 399 -12.92 24.21 -11.01
C SER A 399 -11.41 24.02 -10.89
N LEU A 400 -11.01 22.87 -10.35
CA LEU A 400 -9.64 22.42 -10.24
C LEU A 400 -9.37 21.30 -11.25
N ARG A 401 -8.45 21.54 -12.19
CA ARG A 401 -7.93 20.55 -13.14
C ARG A 401 -6.65 19.95 -12.59
N ILE A 402 -6.65 18.64 -12.35
CA ILE A 402 -5.56 17.92 -11.69
C ILE A 402 -4.94 16.95 -12.69
N ASP A 403 -3.66 17.16 -12.99
CA ASP A 403 -2.84 16.28 -13.82
C ASP A 403 -2.03 15.33 -12.92
N PHE A 404 -2.13 14.01 -13.14
CA PHE A 404 -1.48 13.01 -12.30
C PHE A 404 -1.15 11.71 -13.03
N ASP A 405 -0.13 10.99 -12.55
CA ASP A 405 0.28 9.69 -13.07
C ASP A 405 0.31 8.59 -11.98
N CYS A 406 -0.09 8.90 -10.76
CA CYS A 406 -0.32 7.89 -9.73
C CYS A 406 -1.60 7.11 -10.03
N THR A 407 -1.50 5.82 -10.32
CA THR A 407 -2.66 4.95 -10.60
C THR A 407 -3.73 5.08 -9.52
N GLN A 408 -3.35 5.04 -8.23
CA GLN A 408 -4.32 5.11 -7.12
C GLN A 408 -5.18 6.38 -7.12
N ALA A 409 -4.67 7.48 -7.67
CA ALA A 409 -5.41 8.74 -7.75
C ALA A 409 -6.63 8.66 -8.69
N THR A 410 -6.67 7.69 -9.63
CA THR A 410 -7.84 7.46 -10.48
C THR A 410 -9.07 6.97 -9.72
N GLU A 411 -8.92 6.53 -8.48
CA GLU A 411 -10.04 6.18 -7.59
C GLU A 411 -10.17 7.15 -6.43
N SER A 412 -9.05 7.60 -5.86
CA SER A 412 -9.09 8.41 -4.64
C SER A 412 -9.58 9.84 -4.89
N ILE A 413 -9.25 10.44 -6.04
CA ILE A 413 -9.71 11.81 -6.37
C ILE A 413 -11.20 11.83 -6.72
N PRO A 414 -11.73 10.99 -7.64
CA PRO A 414 -13.17 10.96 -7.91
C PRO A 414 -14.01 10.58 -6.69
N ARG A 415 -13.50 9.69 -5.84
CA ARG A 415 -14.19 9.30 -4.60
C ARG A 415 -14.25 10.44 -3.61
N TRP A 416 -13.14 11.16 -3.42
CA TRP A 416 -13.14 12.35 -2.58
C TRP A 416 -14.11 13.41 -3.10
N ALA A 417 -14.11 13.68 -4.42
CA ALA A 417 -15.07 14.60 -5.03
C ALA A 417 -16.52 14.17 -4.73
N ALA A 418 -16.85 12.89 -4.91
CA ALA A 418 -18.19 12.37 -4.62
C ALA A 418 -18.57 12.36 -3.13
N ASP A 419 -17.60 12.20 -2.22
CA ASP A 419 -17.83 12.26 -0.76
C ASP A 419 -18.10 13.70 -0.29
N GLU A 420 -17.44 14.70 -0.89
CA GLU A 420 -17.65 16.14 -0.58
C GLU A 420 -18.81 16.77 -1.37
N GLY A 421 -19.37 16.05 -2.36
CA GLY A 421 -20.43 16.55 -3.23
C GLY A 421 -19.95 17.43 -4.39
N PHE A 422 -18.65 17.42 -4.68
CA PHE A 422 -18.07 18.11 -5.82
C PHE A 422 -18.40 17.41 -7.15
N GLU A 423 -18.64 18.20 -8.19
CA GLU A 423 -18.96 17.68 -9.52
C GLU A 423 -17.67 17.37 -10.30
N VAL A 424 -17.56 16.16 -10.86
CA VAL A 424 -16.48 15.80 -11.78
C VAL A 424 -16.95 16.10 -13.20
N THR A 425 -16.47 17.22 -13.77
CA THR A 425 -16.91 17.71 -15.08
C THR A 425 -16.18 17.07 -16.25
N ASP A 426 -14.93 16.67 -16.03
CA ASP A 426 -14.09 15.99 -17.02
C ASP A 426 -13.16 14.99 -16.34
N PHE A 427 -13.02 13.82 -16.94
CA PHE A 427 -12.05 12.80 -16.51
C PHE A 427 -11.65 12.02 -17.76
N HIS A 428 -10.36 12.05 -18.11
CA HIS A 428 -9.82 11.28 -19.24
C HIS A 428 -8.37 10.84 -19.02
N GLU A 429 -7.94 9.85 -19.80
CA GLU A 429 -6.56 9.36 -19.84
C GLU A 429 -5.73 10.26 -20.78
N VAL A 430 -4.54 10.64 -20.35
CA VAL A 430 -3.61 11.52 -21.08
C VAL A 430 -2.28 10.79 -21.26
N GLY A 431 -1.98 10.38 -22.48
CA GLY A 431 -0.75 9.65 -22.81
C GLY A 431 -0.67 8.26 -22.17
N ASP A 432 0.55 7.77 -21.95
CA ASP A 432 0.79 6.46 -21.32
C ASP A 432 0.70 6.55 -19.79
N ALA A 433 -0.33 5.94 -19.21
CA ALA A 433 -0.54 5.84 -17.75
C ALA A 433 -0.51 7.21 -17.02
N GLY A 434 -1.06 8.25 -17.66
CA GLY A 434 -1.34 9.56 -17.09
C GLY A 434 -2.84 9.88 -17.19
N TRP A 435 -3.34 10.72 -16.29
CA TRP A 435 -4.75 11.06 -16.20
C TRP A 435 -4.92 12.54 -15.87
N GLN A 436 -6.01 13.12 -16.38
CA GLN A 436 -6.46 14.45 -16.03
C GLN A 436 -7.89 14.36 -15.51
N ILE A 437 -8.17 15.01 -14.39
CA ILE A 437 -9.53 15.12 -13.83
C ILE A 437 -9.82 16.57 -13.48
N THR A 438 -11.03 17.03 -13.81
CA THR A 438 -11.52 18.36 -13.44
C THR A 438 -12.65 18.24 -12.44
N VAL A 439 -12.50 18.90 -11.29
CA VAL A 439 -13.45 18.87 -10.16
C VAL A 439 -13.95 20.28 -9.90
N GLY A 440 -15.26 20.49 -9.89
CA GLY A 440 -15.91 21.78 -9.59
C GLY A 440 -16.36 21.90 -8.13
N LYS A 441 -16.21 23.10 -7.55
CA LYS A 441 -16.51 23.41 -6.14
C LYS A 441 -17.91 23.96 -5.89
#